data_AF-A0A9D7YBD0-F1
#
_entry.id   AF-A0A9D7YBD0-F1
#
_cell.length_a   1.000
_cell.length_b   1.000
_cell.length_c   1.000
_cell.angle_alpha   90.00
_cell.angle_beta   90.00
_cell.angle_gamma   90.00
#
_symmetry.space_group_name_H-M   'P 1'
#
loop_
_entity.id
_entity.type
_entity.pdbx_description
1 polymer ?
#
loop_
_entity_poly.entity_id
_entity_poly.type
_entity_poly.pdbx_seq_one_letter_code
_entity_poly.pdbx_strand_id
1 'polypeptide(L)'
;MKQLILIFVLIAFSFFAQAQSLSQIKKELETTPDPIGYVKLKLKKKYFIDSIMVMSTANFLGKPDSLVYHGKVGKVYGPFKKENILVKILFKAPNTFYHVQHILIDTSVFRQRFADGMADSIMYYV
;
A
#
# COMPACT_ATOMS: atom_id res chain seq x y z
N MET A 1 4.39 -50.74 24.84
CA MET A 1 4.99 -49.63 25.61
C MET A 1 5.78 -48.63 24.75
N LYS A 2 6.70 -49.07 23.87
CA LYS A 2 7.47 -48.16 22.99
C LYS A 2 6.63 -47.24 22.08
N GLN A 3 5.49 -47.74 21.56
CA GLN A 3 4.60 -46.93 20.71
C GLN A 3 3.85 -45.82 21.45
N LEU A 4 3.52 -46.02 22.73
CA LEU A 4 2.86 -45.01 23.57
C LEU A 4 3.78 -43.83 23.88
N ILE A 5 5.07 -44.11 24.10
CA ILE A 5 6.10 -43.07 24.33
C ILE A 5 6.26 -42.20 23.07
N LEU A 6 6.25 -42.82 21.89
CA LEU A 6 6.37 -42.13 20.60
C LEU A 6 5.20 -41.18 20.34
N ILE A 7 3.97 -41.60 20.69
CA ILE A 7 2.77 -40.77 20.61
C ILE A 7 2.85 -39.60 21.59
N PHE A 8 3.33 -39.83 22.82
CA PHE A 8 3.47 -38.77 23.82
C PHE A 8 4.49 -37.70 23.42
N VAL A 9 5.60 -38.13 22.79
CA VAL A 9 6.62 -37.22 22.23
C VAL A 9 6.04 -36.40 21.07
N LEU A 10 5.29 -37.01 20.15
CA LEU A 10 4.65 -36.30 19.03
C LEU A 10 3.63 -35.25 19.49
N ILE A 11 2.86 -35.55 20.54
CA ILE A 11 1.90 -34.61 21.13
C ILE A 11 2.64 -33.45 21.82
N ALA A 12 3.74 -33.71 22.54
CA ALA A 12 4.54 -32.65 23.17
C ALA A 12 5.15 -31.68 22.16
N PHE A 13 5.56 -32.15 20.97
CA PHE A 13 6.08 -31.29 19.91
C PHE A 13 5.01 -30.38 19.27
N SER A 14 3.75 -30.80 19.25
CA SER A 14 2.66 -30.01 18.65
C SER A 14 2.32 -28.73 19.44
N PHE A 15 2.71 -28.65 20.72
CA PHE A 15 2.50 -27.45 21.56
C PHE A 15 3.51 -26.31 21.30
N PHE A 16 4.60 -26.55 20.57
CA PHE A 16 5.60 -25.52 20.27
C PHE A 16 5.26 -24.66 19.05
N ALA A 17 4.13 -24.91 18.37
CA ALA A 17 3.67 -24.10 17.25
C ALA A 17 2.99 -22.80 17.74
N GLN A 18 3.77 -21.90 18.37
CA GLN A 18 3.27 -20.60 18.79
C GLN A 18 3.16 -19.66 17.57
N ALA A 19 1.93 -19.23 17.26
CA ALA A 19 1.70 -18.25 16.20
C ALA A 19 2.44 -16.94 16.52
N GLN A 20 3.09 -16.34 15.51
CA GLN A 20 3.78 -15.07 15.68
C GLN A 20 2.82 -13.98 16.17
N SER A 21 3.30 -13.16 17.11
CA SER A 21 2.52 -12.04 17.61
C SER A 21 2.39 -10.95 16.55
N LEU A 22 1.36 -10.11 16.68
CA LEU A 22 1.17 -8.98 15.77
C LEU A 22 2.36 -8.00 15.77
N SER A 23 3.00 -7.80 16.91
CA SER A 23 4.19 -6.93 17.01
C SER A 23 5.38 -7.53 16.27
N GLN A 24 5.57 -8.85 16.33
CA GLN A 24 6.59 -9.55 15.55
C GLN A 24 6.32 -9.44 14.05
N ILE A 25 5.07 -9.67 13.62
CA ILE A 25 4.68 -9.56 12.20
C ILE A 25 4.97 -8.16 11.66
N LYS A 26 4.62 -7.11 12.39
CA LYS A 26 4.92 -5.73 11.99
C LYS A 26 6.43 -5.49 11.88
N LYS A 27 7.20 -5.91 12.89
CA LYS A 27 8.65 -5.77 12.89
C LYS A 27 9.27 -6.45 11.68
N GLU A 28 8.87 -7.69 11.40
CA GLU A 28 9.38 -8.44 10.24
C GLU A 28 8.99 -7.79 8.91
N LEU A 29 7.76 -7.28 8.79
CA LEU A 29 7.33 -6.52 7.62
C LEU A 29 8.14 -5.23 7.42
N GLU A 30 8.55 -4.56 8.49
CA GLU A 30 9.38 -3.35 8.42
C GLU A 30 10.81 -3.67 7.98
N THR A 31 11.40 -4.75 8.50
CA THR A 31 12.82 -5.08 8.31
C THR A 31 13.13 -6.00 7.13
N THR A 32 12.14 -6.74 6.61
CA THR A 32 12.38 -7.68 5.50
C THR A 32 12.70 -6.94 4.20
N PRO A 33 13.69 -7.43 3.40
CA PRO A 33 13.96 -6.88 2.08
C PRO A 33 12.83 -7.18 1.08
N ASP A 34 12.07 -8.25 1.28
CA ASP A 34 10.90 -8.60 0.47
C ASP A 34 9.63 -8.75 1.34
N PRO A 35 8.87 -7.65 1.55
CA PRO A 35 7.62 -7.70 2.29
C PRO A 35 6.53 -8.49 1.58
N ILE A 36 6.54 -8.53 0.25
CA ILE A 36 5.52 -9.20 -0.56
C ILE A 36 5.68 -10.71 -0.41
N GLY A 37 6.90 -11.21 -0.62
CA GLY A 37 7.24 -12.61 -0.43
C GLY A 37 6.99 -13.07 0.99
N TYR A 38 7.34 -12.25 1.99
CA TYR A 38 7.02 -12.54 3.39
C TYR A 38 5.52 -12.77 3.63
N VAL A 39 4.65 -11.86 3.15
CA VAL A 39 3.20 -11.99 3.34
C VAL A 39 2.63 -13.18 2.57
N LYS A 40 3.07 -13.37 1.32
CA LYS A 40 2.52 -14.41 0.43
C LYS A 40 2.99 -15.81 0.83
N LEU A 41 4.28 -15.99 1.11
CA LEU A 41 4.90 -17.30 1.31
C LEU A 41 4.89 -17.74 2.78
N LYS A 42 5.22 -16.82 3.70
CA LYS A 42 5.30 -17.14 5.13
C LYS A 42 3.96 -16.98 5.85
N LEU A 43 3.31 -15.83 5.69
CA LEU A 43 2.01 -15.59 6.35
C LEU A 43 0.83 -16.22 5.61
N LYS A 44 0.99 -16.53 4.32
CA LYS A 44 -0.08 -17.04 3.44
C LYS A 44 -1.32 -16.12 3.45
N LYS A 45 -1.11 -14.80 3.43
CA LYS A 45 -2.17 -13.78 3.43
C LYS A 45 -2.20 -12.99 2.11
N LYS A 46 -3.32 -12.31 1.86
CA LYS A 46 -3.45 -11.39 0.72
C LYS A 46 -2.59 -10.14 0.98
N TYR A 47 -1.98 -9.64 -0.09
CA TYR A 47 -1.19 -8.41 -0.09
C TYR A 47 -1.60 -7.57 -1.29
N PHE A 48 -1.75 -6.25 -1.09
CA PHE A 48 -2.14 -5.30 -2.12
C PHE A 48 -1.13 -4.16 -2.16
N ILE A 49 -0.72 -3.78 -3.36
CA ILE A 49 0.10 -2.60 -3.62
C ILE A 49 -0.81 -1.61 -4.32
N ASP A 50 -0.85 -0.39 -3.79
CA ASP A 50 -1.65 0.68 -4.35
C ASP A 50 -0.86 1.98 -4.33
N SER A 51 -1.17 2.86 -5.29
CA SER A 51 -0.60 4.19 -5.40
C SER A 51 -1.66 5.20 -4.99
N ILE A 52 -1.42 5.92 -3.90
CA ILE A 52 -2.39 6.82 -3.31
C ILE A 52 -1.92 8.26 -3.54
N MET A 53 -2.76 9.05 -4.22
CA MET A 53 -2.54 10.47 -4.43
C MET A 53 -3.15 11.28 -3.28
N VAL A 54 -2.36 12.13 -2.65
CA VAL A 54 -2.86 13.10 -1.65
C VAL A 54 -3.24 14.38 -2.39
N MET A 55 -4.54 14.59 -2.59
CA MET A 55 -5.06 15.76 -3.32
C MET A 55 -5.14 17.02 -2.44
N SER A 56 -5.35 16.85 -1.14
CA SER A 56 -5.43 17.94 -0.16
C SER A 56 -4.75 17.53 1.13
N THR A 57 -4.04 18.48 1.74
CA THR A 57 -3.40 18.33 3.06
C THR A 57 -4.28 18.82 4.20
N ALA A 58 -5.36 19.55 3.87
CA ALA A 58 -6.34 20.04 4.82
C ALA A 58 -7.47 19.03 5.06
N ASN A 59 -7.87 18.30 4.01
CA ASN A 59 -8.95 17.31 4.07
C ASN A 59 -8.54 16.01 3.38
N PHE A 60 -8.34 14.95 4.17
CA PHE A 60 -8.09 13.61 3.65
C PHE A 60 -9.40 12.94 3.24
N LEU A 61 -9.42 12.32 2.08
CA LEU A 61 -10.51 11.52 1.54
C LEU A 61 -10.72 10.22 2.33
N GLY A 62 -9.70 9.73 3.03
CA GLY A 62 -9.79 8.55 3.86
C GLY A 62 -8.61 8.30 4.79
N LYS A 63 -8.51 7.05 5.23
CA LYS A 63 -7.37 6.59 6.02
C LYS A 63 -6.10 6.40 5.17
N PRO A 64 -6.16 5.83 3.95
CA PRO A 64 -4.95 5.54 3.19
C PRO A 64 -4.15 6.80 2.81
N ASP A 65 -4.83 7.86 2.36
CA ASP A 65 -4.21 9.14 2.01
C ASP A 65 -3.73 9.91 3.25
N SER A 66 -4.48 9.86 4.36
CA SER A 66 -3.99 10.40 5.64
C SER A 66 -2.70 9.70 6.11
N LEU A 67 -2.65 8.36 6.02
CA LEU A 67 -1.45 7.59 6.34
C LEU A 67 -0.29 7.91 5.41
N VAL A 68 -0.55 8.05 4.11
CA VAL A 68 0.48 8.42 3.13
C VAL A 68 0.99 9.83 3.39
N TYR A 69 0.16 10.76 3.88
CA TYR A 69 0.62 12.09 4.24
C TYR A 69 1.43 12.11 5.55
N HIS A 70 0.87 11.61 6.66
CA HIS A 70 1.48 11.72 7.99
C HIS A 70 2.43 10.58 8.38
N GLY A 71 2.28 9.40 7.79
CA GLY A 71 3.03 8.21 8.18
C GLY A 71 4.50 8.23 7.75
N LYS A 72 5.32 7.33 8.30
CA LYS A 72 6.74 7.21 7.94
C LYS A 72 6.92 6.14 6.86
N VAL A 73 7.76 6.43 5.86
CA VAL A 73 8.18 5.43 4.87
C VAL A 73 8.85 4.26 5.59
N GLY A 74 8.58 3.04 5.13
CA GLY A 74 9.07 1.79 5.70
C GLY A 74 8.28 1.28 6.90
N LYS A 75 7.44 2.11 7.54
CA LYS A 75 6.70 1.75 8.77
C LYS A 75 5.38 1.04 8.47
N VAL A 76 4.98 0.12 9.36
CA VAL A 76 3.74 -0.66 9.25
C VAL A 76 2.70 -0.20 10.27
N TYR A 77 1.49 0.09 9.79
CA TYR A 77 0.34 0.56 10.57
C TYR A 77 -0.80 -0.47 10.57
N GLY A 78 -1.76 -0.33 11.50
CA GLY A 78 -2.89 -1.25 11.69
C GLY A 78 -2.65 -2.30 12.78
N PRO A 79 -3.50 -3.34 12.93
CA PRO A 79 -4.85 -3.38 12.38
C PRO A 79 -5.64 -2.20 12.92
N PHE A 80 -6.55 -1.70 12.12
CA PHE A 80 -7.39 -0.58 12.53
C PHE A 80 -8.69 -1.12 13.11
N LYS A 81 -9.42 -0.29 13.86
CA LYS A 81 -10.69 -0.71 14.47
C LYS A 81 -11.63 -1.21 13.36
N LYS A 82 -12.10 -2.46 13.48
CA LYS A 82 -12.93 -3.19 12.49
C LYS A 82 -12.22 -3.65 11.20
N GLU A 83 -10.92 -3.41 11.05
CA GLU A 83 -10.15 -3.77 9.85
C GLU A 83 -8.92 -4.60 10.24
N ASN A 84 -8.88 -5.87 9.81
CA ASN A 84 -7.74 -6.77 10.04
C ASN A 84 -6.66 -6.64 8.95
N ILE A 85 -6.29 -5.40 8.61
CA ILE A 85 -5.30 -5.10 7.56
C ILE A 85 -4.06 -4.41 8.16
N LEU A 86 -2.88 -4.71 7.61
CA LEU A 86 -1.64 -4.01 7.90
C LEU A 86 -1.22 -3.21 6.67
N VAL A 87 -0.81 -1.97 6.87
CA VAL A 87 -0.44 -1.04 5.80
C VAL A 87 1.01 -0.63 5.97
N LYS A 88 1.88 -0.96 5.01
CA LYS A 88 3.28 -0.50 4.95
C LYS A 88 3.40 0.61 3.92
N ILE A 89 3.94 1.76 4.30
CA ILE A 89 4.24 2.84 3.35
C ILE A 89 5.56 2.49 2.67
N LEU A 90 5.53 2.11 1.39
CA LEU A 90 6.73 1.67 0.67
C LEU A 90 7.62 2.85 0.23
N PHE A 91 6.99 3.90 -0.27
CA PHE A 91 7.67 5.08 -0.81
C PHE A 91 6.72 6.27 -0.81
N LYS A 92 7.28 7.49 -0.81
CA LYS A 92 6.54 8.73 -1.06
C LYS A 92 7.31 9.53 -2.09
N ALA A 93 6.66 9.89 -3.20
CA ALA A 93 7.16 10.88 -4.13
C ALA A 93 6.35 12.18 -3.99
N PRO A 94 6.99 13.35 -4.11
CA PRO A 94 6.26 14.59 -4.30
C PRO A 94 5.44 14.47 -5.59
N ASN A 95 4.18 14.87 -5.52
CA ASN A 95 3.32 14.90 -6.68
C ASN A 95 3.68 16.15 -7.50
N THR A 96 4.53 16.01 -8.51
CA THR A 96 4.91 17.11 -9.42
C THR A 96 3.98 17.19 -10.63
N PHE A 97 2.69 16.88 -10.48
CA PHE A 97 1.69 17.40 -11.41
C PHE A 97 1.54 18.89 -11.14
N TYR A 98 2.56 19.65 -11.57
CA TYR A 98 2.45 21.08 -11.78
C TYR A 98 1.22 21.33 -12.64
N HIS A 99 0.39 22.27 -12.21
CA HIS A 99 -0.83 22.79 -12.83
C HIS A 99 -0.85 22.85 -14.37
N VAL A 100 -0.96 21.72 -15.05
CA VAL A 100 -1.36 21.66 -16.45
C VAL A 100 -2.25 20.44 -16.61
N GLN A 101 -3.54 20.72 -16.70
CA GLN A 101 -4.54 19.77 -17.14
C GLN A 101 -4.05 19.17 -18.46
N HIS A 102 -3.68 17.90 -18.50
CA HIS A 102 -3.41 17.21 -19.76
C HIS A 102 -4.73 17.13 -20.53
N ILE A 103 -4.95 18.06 -21.45
CA ILE A 103 -6.05 18.00 -22.41
C ILE A 103 -5.50 17.29 -23.64
N LEU A 104 -5.87 16.02 -23.80
CA LEU A 104 -5.59 15.24 -25.01
C LEU A 104 -6.73 15.51 -26.00
N ILE A 105 -6.47 16.38 -27.00
CA ILE A 105 -7.38 16.60 -28.11
C ILE A 105 -6.91 15.74 -29.28
N ASP A 106 -7.76 14.82 -29.72
CA ASP A 106 -7.48 13.98 -30.88
C ASP A 106 -7.50 14.82 -32.16
N THR A 107 -6.33 15.04 -32.75
CA THR A 107 -6.19 15.82 -33.99
C THR A 107 -6.61 15.06 -35.24
N SER A 108 -6.99 13.77 -35.12
CA SER A 108 -7.66 13.06 -36.22
C SER A 108 -9.10 13.54 -36.42
N VAL A 109 -9.73 14.05 -35.35
CA VAL A 109 -11.12 14.55 -35.37
C VAL A 109 -11.17 16.07 -35.38
N PHE A 110 -10.25 16.74 -34.67
CA PHE A 110 -10.19 18.19 -34.59
C PHE A 110 -9.03 18.76 -35.38
N ARG A 111 -9.28 19.87 -36.10
CA ARG A 111 -8.20 20.57 -36.81
C ARG A 111 -7.19 21.11 -35.79
N GLN A 112 -5.91 20.95 -36.09
CA GLN A 112 -4.80 21.38 -35.22
C GLN A 112 -4.98 22.82 -34.69
N ARG A 113 -5.33 23.78 -35.55
CA ARG A 113 -5.56 25.18 -35.12
C ARG A 113 -6.65 25.35 -34.05
N PHE A 114 -7.68 24.49 -34.08
CA PHE A 114 -8.73 24.50 -33.07
C PHE A 114 -8.21 23.92 -31.74
N ALA A 115 -7.43 22.83 -31.81
CA ALA A 115 -6.79 22.25 -30.65
C ALA A 115 -5.82 23.23 -29.98
N ASP A 116 -4.97 23.88 -30.78
CA ASP A 116 -4.00 24.89 -30.32
C ASP A 116 -4.72 26.10 -29.70
N GLY A 117 -5.75 26.65 -30.36
CA GLY A 117 -6.50 27.78 -29.83
C GLY A 117 -7.29 27.47 -28.55
N MET A 118 -7.79 26.24 -28.41
CA MET A 118 -8.46 25.79 -27.20
C MET A 118 -7.47 25.61 -26.04
N ALA A 119 -6.29 25.06 -26.32
CA ALA A 119 -5.21 24.96 -25.35
C ALA A 119 -4.77 26.35 -24.86
N ASP A 120 -4.55 27.29 -25.78
CA ASP A 120 -4.17 28.68 -25.47
C ASP A 120 -5.24 29.39 -24.63
N SER A 121 -6.52 29.22 -24.97
CA SER A 121 -7.62 29.78 -24.18
C SER A 121 -7.64 29.22 -22.76
N ILE A 122 -7.44 27.92 -22.59
CA ILE A 122 -7.48 27.29 -21.27
C ILE A 122 -6.26 27.71 -20.43
N MET A 123 -5.08 27.82 -21.04
CA MET A 123 -3.90 28.36 -20.37
C MET A 123 -4.06 29.83 -19.95
N TYR A 124 -4.82 30.63 -20.69
CA TYR A 124 -5.01 32.05 -20.38
C TYR A 124 -5.99 32.32 -19.23
N TYR A 125 -6.91 31.39 -18.95
CA TYR A 125 -7.92 31.53 -17.89
C TYR A 125 -7.55 30.88 -16.54
N VAL A 126 -6.36 30.28 -16.43
CA VAL A 126 -5.78 29.71 -15.21
C VAL A 126 -4.72 30.65 -14.64
#